data_AF-A0A2T1EFQ7-F1
#
_entry.id   AF-A0A2T1EFQ7-F1
#
_cell.length_a   1.000
_cell.length_b   1.000
_cell.length_c   1.000
_cell.angle_alpha   90.00
_cell.angle_beta   90.00
_cell.angle_gamma   90.00
#
_symmetry.space_group_name_H-M   'P 1'
#
loop_
_entity.id
_entity.type
_entity.pdbx_description
1 polymer ?
#
loop_
_entity_poly.entity_id
_entity_poly.type
_entity_poly.pdbx_seq_one_letter_code
_entity_poly.pdbx_strand_id
1 'polypeptide(L)'
;MERGLIWLSLLLVFVWLAGLGWNEYQKVETYRRWAADAEFEKSKYDIYAVLAKKGNDLTWGKPTRQAIINQSTFLLNDVQAINLVVDDRLVEMESPPTKGRKIALEFSFVPSAPPVRVPFTEIPLAAEWGKYLSSQLNLLRQ
;
A
#
# COMPACT_ATOMS: atom_id res chain seq x y z
N MET A 1 26.26 28.31 37.53
CA MET A 1 24.93 27.72 37.22
C MET A 1 24.75 27.54 35.70
N GLU A 2 25.77 27.03 35.00
CA GLU A 2 25.81 27.02 33.52
C GLU A 2 25.52 25.64 32.93
N ARG A 3 25.63 24.57 33.75
CA ARG A 3 25.37 23.19 33.33
C ARG A 3 23.88 22.86 33.14
N GLY A 4 22.98 23.60 33.78
CA GLY A 4 21.53 23.35 33.69
C GLY A 4 20.94 23.64 32.30
N LEU A 5 21.52 24.60 31.58
CA LEU A 5 21.07 24.97 30.24
C LEU A 5 21.34 23.86 29.21
N ILE A 6 22.47 23.17 29.35
CA ILE A 6 22.85 22.03 28.49
C ILE A 6 21.89 20.86 28.70
N TRP A 7 21.59 20.52 29.96
CA TRP A 7 20.63 19.46 30.27
C TRP A 7 19.21 19.78 29.82
N LEU A 8 18.77 21.04 29.93
CA LEU A 8 17.48 21.48 29.42
C LEU A 8 17.41 21.36 27.88
N SER A 9 18.47 21.79 27.19
CA SER A 9 18.57 21.71 25.74
C SER A 9 18.55 20.26 25.26
N LEU A 10 19.27 19.37 25.96
CA LEU A 10 19.29 17.94 25.67
C LEU A 10 17.93 17.28 25.92
N LEU A 11 17.24 17.65 27.00
CA LEU A 11 15.89 17.18 27.30
C LEU A 11 14.92 17.56 26.17
N LEU A 12 15.02 18.78 25.66
CA LEU A 12 14.16 19.27 24.57
C LEU A 12 14.34 18.44 23.30
N VAL A 13 15.60 18.14 22.92
CA VAL A 13 15.90 17.24 21.80
C VAL A 13 15.33 15.84 22.04
N PHE A 14 15.43 15.31 23.26
CA PHE A 14 14.91 13.99 23.57
C PHE A 14 13.37 13.92 23.48
N VAL A 15 12.67 14.92 24.02
CA VAL A 15 11.20 15.02 23.92
C VAL A 15 10.77 15.12 22.45
N TRP A 16 11.50 15.88 21.64
CA TRP A 16 11.23 15.98 20.21
C TRP A 16 11.43 14.63 19.50
N LEU A 17 12.55 13.95 19.74
CA LEU A 17 12.81 12.62 19.17
C LEU A 17 11.77 11.58 19.63
N ALA A 18 11.35 11.62 20.89
CA ALA A 18 10.29 10.75 21.40
C ALA A 18 8.95 11.02 20.69
N GLY A 19 8.62 12.29 20.42
CA GLY A 19 7.46 12.66 19.61
C GLY A 19 7.54 12.15 18.17
N LEU A 20 8.72 12.21 17.54
CA LEU A 20 8.95 11.63 16.21
C LEU A 20 8.80 10.11 16.22
N GLY A 21 9.36 9.43 17.23
CA GLY A 21 9.25 7.98 17.39
C GLY A 21 7.81 7.52 17.63
N TRP A 22 7.07 8.23 18.47
CA TRP A 22 5.64 7.96 18.71
C TRP A 22 4.83 8.06 17.42
N ASN A 23 5.13 9.06 16.61
CA ASN A 23 4.44 9.27 15.35
C ASN A 23 4.66 8.14 14.33
N GLU A 24 5.89 7.63 14.21
CA GLU A 24 6.17 6.49 13.34
C GLU A 24 5.59 5.19 13.89
N TYR A 25 5.61 5.01 15.21
CA TYR A 25 5.01 3.85 15.87
C TYR A 25 3.51 3.72 15.59
N GLN A 26 2.76 4.83 15.68
CA GLN A 26 1.31 4.83 15.42
C GLN A 26 0.95 4.40 13.99
N LYS A 27 1.78 4.74 12.99
CA LYS A 27 1.55 4.29 11.59
C LYS A 27 1.67 2.77 11.48
N VAL A 28 2.71 2.18 12.07
CA VAL A 28 2.95 0.73 12.03
C VAL A 28 1.86 -0.02 12.80
N GLU A 29 1.47 0.50 13.98
CA GLU A 29 0.43 -0.12 14.80
C GLU A 29 -0.95 -0.05 14.13
N THR A 30 -1.28 1.05 13.46
CA THR A 30 -2.51 1.17 12.66
C THR A 30 -2.56 0.13 11.55
N TYR A 31 -1.44 -0.09 10.84
CA TYR A 31 -1.37 -1.17 9.84
C TYR A 31 -1.50 -2.56 10.47
N ARG A 32 -0.79 -2.80 11.58
CA ARG A 32 -0.86 -4.09 12.28
C ARG A 32 -2.30 -4.44 12.63
N ARG A 33 -3.06 -3.49 13.21
CA ARG A 33 -4.48 -3.69 13.56
C ARG A 33 -5.33 -3.93 12.32
N TRP A 34 -5.21 -3.09 11.30
CA TRP A 34 -5.95 -3.27 10.05
C TRP A 34 -5.70 -4.65 9.41
N ALA A 35 -4.45 -5.11 9.38
CA ALA A 35 -4.09 -6.41 8.84
C ALA A 35 -4.57 -7.58 9.71
N ALA A 36 -4.52 -7.43 11.04
CA ALA A 36 -4.94 -8.44 12.01
C ALA A 36 -6.47 -8.57 12.09
N ASP A 37 -7.19 -7.46 12.16
CA ASP A 37 -8.65 -7.43 12.33
C ASP A 37 -9.39 -7.99 11.10
N ALA A 38 -8.78 -7.90 9.93
CA ALA A 38 -9.41 -8.31 8.68
C ALA A 38 -9.03 -9.72 8.21
N GLU A 39 -8.07 -10.40 8.87
CA GLU A 39 -7.62 -11.78 8.54
C GLU A 39 -7.33 -11.98 7.05
N PHE A 40 -6.54 -11.08 6.46
CA PHE A 40 -6.19 -11.17 5.04
C PHE A 40 -5.23 -12.33 4.76
N GLU A 41 -5.46 -13.06 3.66
CA GLU A 41 -4.55 -14.11 3.18
C GLU A 41 -3.20 -13.54 2.73
N LYS A 42 -3.25 -12.35 2.10
CA LYS A 42 -2.07 -11.60 1.68
C LYS A 42 -2.37 -10.11 1.75
N SER A 43 -1.47 -9.35 2.38
CA SER A 43 -1.59 -7.90 2.53
C SER A 43 -0.26 -7.21 2.25
N LYS A 44 -0.36 -5.96 1.78
CA LYS A 44 0.73 -5.03 1.56
C LYS A 44 0.47 -3.75 2.32
N TYR A 45 1.52 -3.27 2.97
CA TYR A 45 1.64 -1.89 3.40
C TYR A 45 2.56 -1.12 2.47
N ASP A 46 2.14 0.05 2.05
CA ASP A 46 2.93 1.03 1.32
C ASP A 46 2.60 2.42 1.86
N ILE A 47 3.53 3.36 1.81
CA ILE A 47 3.26 4.73 2.27
C ILE A 47 2.15 5.39 1.44
N TYR A 48 1.91 4.93 0.21
CA TYR A 48 0.87 5.48 -0.66
C TYR A 48 -0.46 4.74 -0.60
N ALA A 49 -0.45 3.42 -0.39
CA ALA A 49 -1.67 2.61 -0.30
C ALA A 49 -1.47 1.31 0.49
N VAL A 50 -2.56 0.83 1.09
CA VAL A 50 -2.66 -0.56 1.51
C VAL A 50 -3.43 -1.36 0.47
N LEU A 51 -3.08 -2.62 0.30
CA LEU A 51 -3.77 -3.56 -0.57
C LEU A 51 -3.80 -4.91 0.11
N ALA A 52 -4.98 -5.54 0.21
CA ALA A 52 -5.08 -6.86 0.77
C ALA A 52 -6.19 -7.69 0.13
N LYS A 53 -5.98 -9.00 0.12
CA LYS A 53 -6.91 -10.00 -0.42
C LYS A 53 -7.48 -10.85 0.71
N LYS A 54 -8.79 -11.06 0.70
CA LYS A 54 -9.51 -12.03 1.54
C LYS A 54 -10.49 -12.80 0.66
N GLY A 55 -10.23 -14.09 0.40
CA GLY A 55 -11.02 -14.84 -0.58
C GLY A 55 -11.01 -14.15 -1.95
N ASN A 56 -12.19 -13.77 -2.46
CA ASN A 56 -12.32 -13.03 -3.72
C ASN A 56 -12.29 -11.51 -3.54
N ASP A 57 -12.32 -11.00 -2.31
CA ASP A 57 -12.36 -9.57 -2.04
C ASP A 57 -10.96 -8.98 -2.07
N LEU A 58 -10.79 -7.91 -2.84
CA LEU A 58 -9.60 -7.08 -2.84
C LEU A 58 -9.94 -5.72 -2.23
N THR A 59 -9.34 -5.44 -1.08
CA THR A 59 -9.53 -4.19 -0.33
C THR A 59 -8.29 -3.34 -0.43
N TRP A 60 -8.47 -2.06 -0.75
CA TRP A 60 -7.38 -1.10 -0.79
C TRP A 60 -7.80 0.24 -0.20
N GLY A 61 -6.83 1.07 0.17
CA GLY A 61 -7.09 2.42 0.68
C GLY A 61 -5.80 3.17 0.97
N LYS A 62 -5.92 4.41 1.43
CA LYS A 62 -4.76 5.25 1.78
C LYS A 62 -4.45 5.15 3.27
N PRO A 63 -3.25 4.72 3.66
CA PRO A 63 -2.88 4.71 5.06
C PRO A 63 -2.68 6.14 5.57
N THR A 64 -3.22 6.40 6.75
CA THR A 64 -2.93 7.60 7.54
C THR A 64 -2.45 7.18 8.93
N ARG A 65 -1.99 8.15 9.71
CA ARG A 65 -1.49 7.92 11.08
C ARG A 65 -2.55 7.35 12.03
N GLN A 66 -3.83 7.50 11.71
CA GLN A 66 -4.95 7.16 12.60
C GLN A 66 -5.82 6.02 12.04
N ALA A 67 -5.96 5.96 10.71
CA ALA A 67 -6.80 4.97 10.03
C ALA A 67 -6.39 4.78 8.57
N ILE A 68 -6.89 3.72 7.95
CA ILE A 68 -6.92 3.60 6.49
C ILE A 68 -8.17 4.34 5.99
N ILE A 69 -7.98 5.39 5.20
CA ILE A 69 -9.08 6.20 4.62
C ILE A 69 -9.29 5.86 3.14
N ASN A 70 -10.43 6.26 2.59
CA ASN A 70 -10.82 5.96 1.21
C ASN A 70 -10.73 4.47 0.89
N GLN A 71 -11.14 3.63 1.86
CA GLN A 71 -11.18 2.20 1.65
C GLN A 71 -12.21 1.87 0.59
N SER A 72 -11.83 1.01 -0.33
CA SER A 72 -12.71 0.46 -1.35
C SER A 72 -12.41 -1.02 -1.50
N THR A 73 -13.48 -1.80 -1.62
CA THR A 73 -13.42 -3.24 -1.82
C THR A 73 -14.09 -3.58 -3.14
N PHE A 74 -13.46 -4.43 -3.93
CA PHE A 74 -14.03 -4.97 -5.15
C PHE A 74 -13.68 -6.45 -5.29
N LEU A 75 -14.50 -7.17 -6.04
CA LEU A 75 -14.29 -8.59 -6.29
C LEU A 75 -13.20 -8.76 -7.35
N LEU A 76 -12.21 -9.60 -7.06
CA LEU A 76 -11.17 -9.96 -8.03
C LEU A 76 -11.79 -10.60 -9.28
N ASN A 77 -12.85 -11.39 -9.13
CA ASN A 77 -13.53 -12.01 -10.26
C ASN A 77 -14.22 -11.02 -11.23
N ASP A 78 -14.53 -9.80 -10.77
CA ASP A 78 -15.10 -8.73 -11.61
C ASP A 78 -14.01 -7.98 -12.39
N VAL A 79 -12.74 -8.19 -12.02
CA VAL A 79 -11.59 -7.61 -12.71
C VAL A 79 -11.41 -8.30 -14.05
N GLN A 80 -11.36 -7.52 -15.12
CA GLN A 80 -11.07 -7.99 -16.47
C GLN A 80 -9.56 -8.16 -16.70
N ALA A 81 -8.78 -7.13 -16.38
CA ALA A 81 -7.34 -7.15 -16.54
C ALA A 81 -6.65 -6.39 -15.41
N ILE A 82 -5.41 -6.81 -15.13
CA ILE A 82 -4.53 -6.17 -14.16
C ILE A 82 -3.30 -5.73 -14.94
N ASN A 83 -3.04 -4.42 -14.96
CA ASN A 83 -1.93 -3.84 -15.70
C ASN A 83 -0.97 -3.14 -14.74
N LEU A 84 0.34 -3.30 -14.98
CA LEU A 84 1.34 -2.48 -14.31
C LEU A 84 1.50 -1.17 -15.08
N VAL A 85 1.34 -0.05 -14.39
CA VAL A 85 1.46 1.29 -14.95
C VAL A 85 2.62 2.01 -14.27
N VAL A 86 3.60 2.45 -15.07
CA VAL A 86 4.75 3.23 -14.61
C VAL A 86 4.82 4.53 -15.43
N ASP A 87 4.83 5.67 -14.74
CA ASP A 87 4.81 7.01 -15.32
C ASP A 87 3.73 7.16 -16.41
N ASP A 88 2.52 6.72 -16.07
CA ASP A 88 1.31 6.79 -16.91
C ASP A 88 1.40 5.93 -18.20
N ARG A 89 2.32 4.96 -18.26
CA ARG A 89 2.47 3.99 -19.36
C ARG A 89 2.29 2.56 -18.88
N LEU A 90 1.61 1.73 -19.67
CA LEU A 90 1.56 0.30 -19.41
C LEU A 90 2.95 -0.32 -19.62
N VAL A 91 3.36 -1.17 -18.69
CA VAL A 91 4.64 -1.87 -18.73
C VAL A 91 4.42 -3.36 -18.46
N GLU A 92 5.31 -4.18 -18.98
CA GLU A 92 5.26 -5.62 -18.76
C GLU A 92 5.67 -5.97 -17.32
N MET A 93 4.93 -6.87 -16.69
CA MET A 93 5.24 -7.36 -15.35
C MET A 93 6.45 -8.29 -15.35
N GLU A 94 6.73 -8.98 -16.45
CA GLU A 94 7.86 -9.91 -16.58
C GLU A 94 9.20 -9.20 -16.79
N SER A 95 9.17 -8.00 -17.37
CA SER A 95 10.35 -7.22 -17.72
C SER A 95 10.19 -5.75 -17.30
N PRO A 96 9.89 -5.45 -16.01
CA PRO A 96 9.52 -4.10 -15.61
C PRO A 96 10.72 -3.14 -15.72
N PRO A 97 10.48 -1.84 -15.97
CA PRO A 97 11.55 -0.86 -16.04
C PRO A 97 12.26 -0.69 -14.70
N THR A 98 13.54 -0.32 -14.75
CA THR A 98 14.35 -0.12 -13.54
C THR A 98 14.10 1.22 -12.85
N LYS A 99 13.40 2.16 -13.50
CA LYS A 99 13.13 3.50 -13.00
C LYS A 99 11.71 3.95 -13.36
N GLY A 100 11.14 4.75 -12.47
CA GLY A 100 9.84 5.41 -12.63
C GLY A 100 9.42 6.06 -11.31
N ARG A 101 8.56 7.10 -11.38
CA ARG A 101 8.15 7.85 -10.18
C ARG A 101 6.71 7.57 -9.78
N LYS A 102 5.81 7.45 -10.76
CA LYS A 102 4.41 7.09 -10.52
C LYS A 102 4.24 5.62 -10.85
N ILE A 103 4.01 4.79 -9.85
CA ILE A 103 3.90 3.34 -10.01
C ILE A 103 2.53 2.94 -9.48
N ALA A 104 1.75 2.21 -10.29
CA ALA A 104 0.44 1.73 -9.88
C ALA A 104 0.10 0.40 -10.56
N LEU A 105 -0.71 -0.41 -9.87
CA LEU A 105 -1.49 -1.45 -10.52
C LEU A 105 -2.85 -0.88 -10.90
N GLU A 106 -3.22 -1.01 -12.17
CA GLU A 106 -4.52 -0.63 -12.70
C GLU A 106 -5.39 -1.86 -12.89
N PHE A 107 -6.60 -1.82 -12.32
CA PHE A 107 -7.62 -2.84 -12.42
C PHE A 107 -8.74 -2.33 -13.33
N SER A 108 -8.98 -3.02 -14.45
CA SER A 108 -10.10 -2.74 -15.34
C SER A 108 -11.26 -3.70 -15.07
N PHE A 109 -12.50 -3.26 -15.30
CA PHE A 109 -13.73 -4.01 -14.95
C PHE A 109 -14.68 -4.10 -16.15
N VAL A 110 -15.56 -5.12 -16.15
CA VAL A 110 -16.64 -5.28 -17.16
C VAL A 110 -18.01 -5.38 -16.46
N PRO A 111 -19.05 -4.63 -16.92
CA PRO A 111 -19.02 -3.59 -17.95
C PRO A 111 -18.75 -2.19 -17.34
N SER A 112 -17.71 -1.51 -17.88
CA SER A 112 -17.44 -0.06 -17.79
C SER A 112 -17.48 0.64 -16.41
N ALA A 113 -17.13 -0.05 -15.34
CA ALA A 113 -16.77 0.65 -14.10
C ALA A 113 -15.44 1.40 -14.31
N PRO A 114 -15.24 2.58 -13.66
CA PRO A 114 -13.98 3.30 -13.76
C PRO A 114 -12.82 2.43 -13.27
N PRO A 115 -11.66 2.46 -13.94
CA PRO A 115 -10.52 1.66 -13.53
C PRO A 115 -10.02 2.11 -12.15
N VAL A 116 -9.62 1.15 -11.33
CA VAL A 116 -9.04 1.42 -10.02
C VAL A 116 -7.52 1.40 -10.15
N ARG A 117 -6.85 2.45 -9.66
CA ARG A 117 -5.38 2.53 -9.62
C ARG A 117 -4.88 2.48 -8.18
N VAL A 118 -4.17 1.41 -7.84
CA VAL A 118 -3.56 1.23 -6.53
C VAL A 118 -2.07 1.62 -6.64
N PRO A 119 -1.60 2.68 -5.96
CA PRO A 119 -0.23 3.14 -6.06
C PRO A 119 0.77 2.28 -5.26
N PHE A 120 2.03 2.27 -5.71
CA PHE A 120 3.15 1.56 -5.11
C PHE A 120 4.38 2.49 -5.02
N THR A 121 5.26 2.28 -4.04
CA THR A 121 6.57 2.94 -3.95
C THR A 121 7.60 2.35 -4.89
N GLU A 122 7.50 1.05 -5.15
CA GLU A 122 8.55 0.28 -5.80
C GLU A 122 7.99 -0.55 -6.95
N ILE A 123 8.68 -0.47 -8.10
CA ILE A 123 8.31 -1.19 -9.32
C ILE A 123 8.37 -2.71 -9.12
N PRO A 124 9.44 -3.29 -8.53
CA PRO A 124 9.50 -4.74 -8.33
C PRO A 124 8.34 -5.26 -7.48
N LEU A 125 8.00 -4.53 -6.41
CA LEU A 125 6.90 -4.89 -5.54
C LEU A 125 5.55 -4.82 -6.25
N ALA A 126 5.33 -3.80 -7.09
CA ALA A 126 4.13 -3.70 -7.92
C ALA A 126 4.04 -4.85 -8.92
N ALA A 127 5.15 -5.20 -9.57
CA ALA A 127 5.23 -6.32 -10.50
C ALA A 127 4.91 -7.66 -9.82
N GLU A 128 5.49 -7.95 -8.66
CA GLU A 128 5.21 -9.19 -7.91
C GLU A 128 3.74 -9.30 -7.50
N TRP A 129 3.14 -8.19 -7.04
CA TRP A 129 1.72 -8.15 -6.73
C TRP A 129 0.85 -8.35 -7.97
N GLY A 130 1.20 -7.70 -9.08
CA GLY A 130 0.52 -7.86 -10.36
C GLY A 130 0.54 -9.30 -10.85
N LYS A 131 1.70 -9.98 -10.78
CA LYS A 131 1.85 -11.40 -11.13
C LYS A 131 1.01 -12.30 -10.24
N TYR A 132 1.08 -12.09 -8.93
CA TYR A 132 0.30 -12.87 -7.96
C TYR A 132 -1.21 -12.73 -8.22
N LEU A 133 -1.73 -11.51 -8.35
CA LEU A 133 -3.16 -11.28 -8.55
C LEU A 133 -3.63 -11.77 -9.92
N SER A 134 -2.81 -11.62 -10.97
CA SER A 134 -3.10 -12.17 -12.30
C SER A 134 -3.19 -13.71 -12.27
N SER A 135 -2.30 -14.37 -11.54
CA SER A 135 -2.35 -15.82 -11.35
C SER A 135 -3.64 -16.25 -10.61
N GLN A 136 -4.02 -15.53 -9.55
CA GLN A 136 -5.26 -15.80 -8.81
C GLN A 136 -6.51 -15.58 -9.69
N LEU A 137 -6.54 -14.51 -10.49
CA LEU A 137 -7.61 -14.23 -11.43
C LEU A 137 -7.76 -15.34 -12.48
N ASN A 138 -6.65 -15.85 -13.00
CA ASN A 138 -6.67 -16.97 -13.95
C ASN A 138 -7.22 -18.25 -13.30
N LEU A 139 -6.88 -18.52 -12.03
CA LEU A 139 -7.41 -19.68 -11.30
C LEU A 139 -8.92 -19.56 -11.06
N LEU A 140 -9.44 -18.36 -10.81
CA LEU A 140 -10.88 -18.13 -10.61
C LEU A 140 -11.72 -18.27 -11.89
N ARG A 141 -11.08 -18.18 -13.06
CA ARG A 141 -11.72 -18.29 -14.38
C ARG A 141 -11.69 -19.69 -14.97
N GLN A 142 -10.94 -20.62 -14.36
CA GLN A 142 -10.90 -22.03 -14.73
C GLN A 142 -12.06 -22.79 -14.09
#